data_AF-A0A7Y3TGF9-F1
#
_entry.id   AF-A0A7Y3TGF9-F1
#
_cell.length_a   1.000
_cell.length_b   1.000
_cell.length_c   1.000
_cell.angle_alpha   90.00
_cell.angle_beta   90.00
_cell.angle_gamma   90.00
#
_symmetry.space_group_name_H-M   'P 1'
#
loop_
_entity.id
_entity.type
_entity.pdbx_description
1 polymer ?
#
loop_
_entity_poly.entity_id
_entity_poly.type
_entity_poly.pdbx_seq_one_letter_code
_entity_poly.pdbx_strand_id
1 'polypeptide(L)'
;MIKKLTLFLFIVLTSCGGNETKNENTKNEIPKALQDGAAINIGRYRSNDDLPEELYQELVSKNIELKKLETQLEDFNTRDTLNIFYNYNGKSENYYTSAKSYANSIKDSILKNKVLDLLKNSDEKYNKKITELNQLVESIYQKQRDIRDYHSALKIVLTIPLIEKYQKDNLPKKSPFEKVIENQNLLLEKIKKNTPKY
;
A
#
# COMPACT_ATOMS: atom_id res chain seq x y z
N MET A 1 -68.68 14.54 8.43
CA MET A 1 -68.30 15.53 7.39
C MET A 1 -68.00 16.85 8.11
N ILE A 2 -66.94 17.53 7.67
CA ILE A 2 -66.50 18.90 8.04
C ILE A 2 -65.65 19.03 9.32
N LYS A 3 -64.41 19.46 9.06
CA LYS A 3 -63.31 19.83 9.95
C LYS A 3 -63.55 21.19 10.62
N LYS A 4 -63.11 21.35 11.87
CA LYS A 4 -62.57 22.60 12.48
C LYS A 4 -61.49 22.14 13.48
N LEU A 5 -60.20 22.29 13.17
CA LEU A 5 -59.33 23.45 13.41
C LEU A 5 -59.32 23.91 14.88
N THR A 6 -58.33 23.43 15.64
CA THR A 6 -57.68 24.21 16.71
C THR A 6 -56.23 23.74 16.89
N LEU A 7 -55.33 24.68 16.61
CA LEU A 7 -53.92 24.69 16.96
C LEU A 7 -53.77 24.70 18.48
N PHE A 8 -52.98 23.78 19.05
CA PHE A 8 -52.39 23.99 20.38
C PHE A 8 -50.93 23.57 20.38
N LEU A 9 -50.10 24.60 20.49
CA LEU A 9 -48.67 24.59 20.71
C LEU A 9 -48.40 24.14 22.15
N PHE A 10 -47.66 23.05 22.35
CA PHE A 10 -47.03 22.76 23.63
C PHE A 10 -45.52 22.65 23.41
N ILE A 11 -44.85 23.75 23.72
CA ILE A 11 -43.41 23.83 23.93
C ILE A 11 -43.13 23.12 25.26
N VAL A 12 -42.35 22.04 25.22
CA VAL A 12 -41.72 21.49 26.42
C VAL A 12 -40.24 21.77 26.32
N LEU A 13 -39.82 22.83 27.02
CA LEU A 13 -38.43 23.08 27.38
C LEU A 13 -38.10 22.24 28.61
N THR A 14 -37.55 21.04 28.41
CA THR A 14 -36.81 20.36 29.48
C THR A 14 -35.34 20.72 29.36
N SER A 15 -34.99 21.83 30.00
CA SER A 15 -33.63 22.15 30.42
C SER A 15 -33.21 21.16 31.51
N CYS A 16 -32.39 20.18 31.15
CA CYS A 16 -31.61 19.42 32.13
C CYS A 16 -30.18 19.98 32.12
N GLY A 17 -29.83 20.64 33.22
CA GLY A 17 -28.52 21.21 33.43
C GLY A 17 -27.47 20.15 33.72
N GLY A 18 -26.27 20.43 33.21
CA GLY A 18 -25.00 20.23 33.90
C GLY A 18 -24.68 18.82 34.38
N ASN A 19 -24.04 18.04 33.51
CA ASN A 19 -22.83 17.33 33.87
C ASN A 19 -21.88 17.41 32.68
N GLU A 20 -20.83 18.21 32.83
CA GLU A 20 -19.71 18.27 31.90
C GLU A 20 -18.97 16.94 31.91
N THR A 21 -19.45 15.98 31.12
CA THR A 21 -18.57 14.96 30.59
C THR A 21 -17.76 15.63 29.49
N LYS A 22 -16.46 15.82 29.75
CA LYS A 22 -15.47 16.13 28.73
C LYS A 22 -15.54 15.05 27.66
N ASN A 23 -16.37 15.28 26.63
CA ASN A 23 -16.26 14.65 25.34
C ASN A 23 -15.00 15.21 24.67
N GLU A 24 -13.83 14.77 25.13
CA GLU A 24 -12.67 14.65 24.24
C GLU A 24 -13.04 13.60 23.21
N ASN A 25 -13.57 14.01 22.06
CA ASN A 25 -13.52 13.28 20.77
C ASN A 25 -14.48 13.94 19.78
N THR A 26 -13.98 14.94 19.05
CA THR A 26 -14.32 15.32 17.65
C THR A 26 -13.81 16.73 17.38
N LYS A 27 -12.50 16.96 17.51
CA LYS A 27 -11.84 18.02 16.74
C LYS A 27 -11.15 17.36 15.57
N ASN A 28 -11.39 17.89 14.38
CA ASN A 28 -10.67 17.59 13.16
C ASN A 28 -9.19 17.95 13.34
N GLU A 29 -8.44 17.12 14.06
CA GLU A 29 -7.01 17.30 14.23
C GLU A 29 -6.32 16.85 12.95
N ILE A 30 -5.45 17.71 12.44
CA ILE A 30 -4.52 17.42 11.35
C ILE A 30 -3.85 16.07 11.68
N PRO A 31 -3.78 15.10 10.74
CA PRO A 31 -3.08 13.84 10.97
C PRO A 31 -1.70 14.07 11.58
N LYS A 32 -1.27 13.21 12.52
CA LYS A 32 0.01 13.38 13.23
C LYS A 32 1.19 13.47 12.26
N ALA A 33 1.12 12.72 11.17
CA ALA A 33 2.10 12.72 10.08
C ALA A 33 2.25 14.09 9.37
N LEU A 34 1.25 14.97 9.51
CA LEU A 34 1.21 16.29 8.89
C LEU A 34 1.41 17.44 9.89
N GLN A 35 1.73 17.14 11.15
CA GLN A 35 2.00 18.13 12.18
C GLN A 35 3.51 18.44 12.25
N ASP A 36 3.87 19.72 12.15
CA ASP A 36 5.27 20.17 12.28
C ASP A 36 5.84 19.80 13.67
N GLY A 37 6.95 19.08 13.69
CA GLY A 37 7.64 18.67 14.93
C GLY A 37 7.03 17.47 15.67
N ALA A 38 6.03 16.79 15.08
CA ALA A 38 5.51 15.54 15.64
C ALA A 38 6.49 14.40 15.38
N ALA A 39 7.38 14.14 16.35
CA ALA A 39 8.17 12.91 16.36
C ALA A 39 7.22 11.70 16.53
N ILE A 40 6.88 11.04 15.43
CA ILE A 40 6.10 9.81 15.46
C ILE A 40 6.99 8.70 16.06
N ASN A 41 6.82 8.43 17.35
CA ASN A 41 7.32 7.22 18.01
C ASN A 41 6.36 6.05 17.73
N ILE A 42 6.13 5.71 16.46
CA ILE A 42 5.52 4.44 16.07
C ILE A 42 6.68 3.51 15.75
N GLY A 43 6.85 2.48 16.59
CA GLY A 43 7.98 1.57 16.53
C GLY A 43 8.25 1.02 15.12
N ARG A 44 9.54 0.97 14.78
CA ARG A 44 10.18 0.34 13.60
C ARG A 44 10.12 1.05 12.24
N TYR A 45 9.33 2.10 12.04
CA TYR A 45 9.30 2.83 10.76
C TYR A 45 9.92 4.22 10.90
N ARG A 46 11.25 4.28 11.03
CA ARG A 46 12.02 5.51 10.91
C ARG A 46 12.55 5.64 9.49
N SER A 47 11.67 6.03 8.58
CA SER A 47 12.07 6.61 7.29
C SER A 47 11.24 7.87 7.11
N ASN A 48 11.87 9.03 7.23
CA ASN A 48 11.23 10.36 7.19
C ASN A 48 10.57 10.72 5.83
N ASP A 49 10.33 9.75 4.94
CA ASP A 49 10.06 9.99 3.52
C ASP A 49 8.79 9.29 2.96
N ASP A 50 8.07 8.46 3.73
CA ASP A 50 6.85 7.77 3.24
C ASP A 50 5.57 8.30 3.90
N LEU A 51 5.24 9.54 3.59
CA LEU A 51 4.04 10.22 4.10
C LEU A 51 2.72 9.48 3.77
N PRO A 52 2.55 8.87 2.57
CA PRO A 52 1.40 8.00 2.32
C PRO A 52 1.30 6.83 3.31
N GLU A 53 2.40 6.16 3.64
CA GLU A 53 2.40 5.08 4.61
C GLU A 53 2.04 5.57 6.01
N GLU A 54 2.63 6.67 6.48
CA GLU A 54 2.34 7.21 7.82
C GLU A 54 0.87 7.59 7.97
N LEU A 55 0.31 8.26 6.96
CA LEU A 55 -1.11 8.62 6.93
C LEU A 55 -2.00 7.37 6.90
N TYR A 56 -1.62 6.36 6.13
CA TYR A 56 -2.35 5.09 6.08
C TYR A 56 -2.31 4.37 7.42
N GLN A 57 -1.16 4.29 8.09
CA GLN A 57 -1.03 3.66 9.40
C GLN A 57 -1.83 4.38 10.48
N GLU A 58 -1.98 5.71 10.39
CA GLU A 58 -2.90 6.44 11.25
C GLU A 58 -4.35 5.99 11.03
N LEU A 59 -4.78 5.80 9.78
CA LEU A 59 -6.10 5.24 9.46
C LEU A 59 -6.27 3.81 9.97
N VAL A 60 -5.27 2.94 9.76
CA VAL A 60 -5.24 1.57 10.30
C VAL A 60 -5.39 1.61 11.82
N SER A 61 -4.66 2.48 12.53
CA SER A 61 -4.72 2.57 13.99
C SER A 61 -6.12 2.87 14.55
N LYS A 62 -6.99 3.49 13.75
CA LYS A 62 -8.35 3.93 14.11
C LYS A 62 -9.46 3.02 13.54
N ASN A 63 -9.16 2.16 12.57
CA ASN A 63 -10.16 1.35 11.86
C ASN A 63 -9.90 -0.16 12.06
N ILE A 64 -10.84 -0.85 12.71
CA ILE A 64 -10.72 -2.27 13.03
C ILE A 64 -10.65 -3.17 11.79
N GLU A 65 -11.35 -2.83 10.71
CA GLU A 65 -11.34 -3.63 9.48
C GLU A 65 -10.02 -3.47 8.74
N LEU A 66 -9.44 -2.26 8.72
CA LEU A 66 -8.09 -2.05 8.17
C LEU A 66 -7.04 -2.79 9.00
N LYS A 67 -7.13 -2.82 10.33
CA LYS A 67 -6.22 -3.64 11.16
C LYS A 67 -6.28 -5.12 10.81
N LYS A 68 -7.50 -5.67 10.70
CA LYS A 68 -7.69 -7.07 10.32
C LYS A 68 -7.10 -7.37 8.95
N LEU A 69 -7.30 -6.47 7.98
CA LEU A 69 -6.72 -6.61 6.65
C LEU A 69 -5.19 -6.64 6.70
N GLU A 70 -4.55 -5.71 7.42
CA GLU A 70 -3.08 -5.70 7.54
C GLU A 70 -2.55 -6.97 8.22
N THR A 71 -3.20 -7.44 9.28
CA THR A 71 -2.83 -8.71 9.92
C THR A 71 -2.96 -9.88 8.94
N GLN A 72 -4.05 -9.95 8.17
CA GLN A 72 -4.23 -10.99 7.15
C GLN A 72 -3.16 -10.94 6.06
N LEU A 73 -2.74 -9.75 5.64
CA LEU A 73 -1.68 -9.57 4.65
C LEU A 73 -0.31 -9.97 5.21
N GLU A 74 -0.02 -9.66 6.48
CA GLU A 74 1.21 -10.07 7.17
C GLU A 74 1.28 -11.60 7.36
N ASP A 75 0.16 -12.22 7.71
CA ASP A 75 0.06 -13.67 7.92
C ASP A 75 0.01 -14.48 6.61
N PHE A 76 -0.26 -13.83 5.46
CA PHE A 76 -0.41 -14.52 4.19
C PHE A 76 0.92 -15.02 3.64
N ASN A 77 1.19 -16.31 3.82
CA ASN A 77 2.40 -16.98 3.35
C ASN A 77 2.09 -18.11 2.36
N THR A 78 2.54 -17.97 1.11
CA THR A 78 2.41 -19.00 0.06
C THR A 78 3.63 -19.91 -0.06
N ARG A 79 4.70 -19.61 0.68
CA ARG A 79 6.02 -20.25 0.53
C ARG A 79 5.95 -21.75 0.71
N ASP A 80 5.23 -22.23 1.70
CA ASP A 80 5.18 -23.66 2.03
C ASP A 80 4.52 -24.45 0.90
N THR A 81 3.41 -23.95 0.36
CA THR A 81 2.71 -24.57 -0.78
C THR A 81 3.57 -24.57 -2.03
N LEU A 82 4.22 -23.44 -2.35
CA LEU A 82 5.11 -23.34 -3.51
C LEU A 82 6.33 -24.26 -3.37
N ASN A 83 6.89 -24.38 -2.16
CA ASN A 83 8.03 -25.25 -1.88
C ASN A 83 7.70 -26.74 -2.10
N ILE A 84 6.47 -27.19 -1.81
CA ILE A 84 6.05 -28.57 -2.11
C ILE A 84 6.21 -28.85 -3.60
N PHE A 85 5.70 -27.95 -4.45
CA PHE A 85 5.81 -28.09 -5.90
C PHE A 85 7.27 -28.05 -6.37
N TYR A 86 8.05 -27.04 -5.95
CA TYR A 86 9.43 -26.90 -6.40
C TYR A 86 10.33 -28.04 -5.96
N ASN A 87 10.14 -28.58 -4.75
CA ASN A 87 10.88 -29.75 -4.29
C ASN A 87 10.53 -31.00 -5.09
N TYR A 88 9.25 -31.20 -5.42
CA TYR A 88 8.80 -32.30 -6.26
C TYR A 88 9.31 -32.18 -7.70
N ASN A 89 9.16 -31.01 -8.31
CA ASN A 89 9.58 -30.73 -9.68
C ASN A 89 11.10 -30.81 -9.82
N GLY A 90 11.83 -30.18 -8.91
CA GLY A 90 13.29 -30.18 -8.92
C GLY A 90 13.89 -31.60 -8.81
N LYS A 91 13.29 -32.49 -8.01
CA LYS A 91 13.72 -33.92 -7.99
C LYS A 91 13.53 -34.62 -9.34
N SER A 92 12.43 -34.31 -10.03
CA SER A 92 12.11 -34.90 -11.33
C SER A 92 13.05 -34.38 -12.42
N GLU A 93 13.29 -33.06 -12.46
CA GLU A 93 14.25 -32.42 -13.37
C GLU A 93 15.68 -32.92 -13.15
N ASN A 94 16.08 -33.08 -11.88
CA ASN A 94 17.39 -33.62 -11.51
C ASN A 94 17.57 -35.07 -11.99
N TYR A 95 16.52 -35.89 -11.91
CA TYR A 95 16.55 -37.25 -12.45
C TYR A 95 16.80 -37.23 -13.96
N TYR A 96 16.00 -36.48 -14.73
CA TYR A 96 16.15 -36.45 -16.19
C TYR A 96 17.50 -35.89 -16.63
N THR A 97 17.99 -34.85 -15.95
CA THR A 97 19.33 -34.29 -16.18
C THR A 97 20.42 -35.33 -15.96
N SER A 98 20.36 -36.05 -14.83
CA SER A 98 21.35 -37.08 -14.47
C SER A 98 21.27 -38.29 -15.41
N ALA A 99 20.06 -38.77 -15.69
CA ALA A 99 19.83 -39.91 -16.57
C ALA A 99 20.29 -39.62 -18.01
N LYS A 100 20.09 -38.39 -18.50
CA LYS A 100 20.60 -37.96 -19.81
C LYS A 100 22.12 -37.92 -19.83
N SER A 101 22.78 -37.53 -18.74
CA SER A 101 24.24 -37.61 -18.60
C SER A 101 24.74 -39.06 -18.70
N TYR A 102 24.09 -39.97 -17.97
CA TYR A 102 24.41 -41.41 -18.03
C TYR A 102 24.15 -42.00 -19.41
N ALA A 103 23.03 -41.67 -20.06
CA ALA A 103 22.75 -42.12 -21.42
C ALA A 103 23.82 -41.63 -22.41
N ASN A 104 24.35 -40.43 -22.21
CA ASN A 104 25.38 -39.86 -23.08
C ASN A 104 26.75 -40.53 -22.96
N SER A 105 27.05 -41.19 -21.83
CA SER A 105 28.31 -41.90 -21.61
C SER A 105 28.33 -43.30 -22.24
N ILE A 106 27.16 -43.83 -22.63
CA ILE A 106 27.01 -45.11 -23.34
C ILE A 106 27.78 -45.05 -24.67
N LYS A 107 28.66 -46.05 -24.89
CA LYS A 107 29.52 -46.16 -26.08
C LYS A 107 28.83 -46.77 -27.28
N ASP A 108 27.95 -47.74 -27.05
CA ASP A 108 27.09 -48.31 -28.10
C ASP A 108 26.09 -47.24 -28.56
N SER A 109 26.24 -46.78 -29.81
CA SER A 109 25.45 -45.69 -30.37
C SER A 109 23.97 -46.06 -30.54
N ILE A 110 23.66 -47.32 -30.85
CA ILE A 110 22.30 -47.79 -31.02
C ILE A 110 21.60 -47.82 -29.66
N LEU A 111 22.26 -48.37 -28.64
CA LEU A 111 21.74 -48.40 -27.27
C LEU A 111 21.60 -46.99 -26.71
N LYS A 112 22.61 -46.12 -26.88
CA LYS A 112 22.55 -44.71 -26.48
C LYS A 112 21.32 -44.01 -27.02
N ASN A 113 21.09 -44.11 -28.33
CA ASN A 113 19.96 -43.44 -28.97
C ASN A 113 18.61 -43.98 -28.45
N LYS A 114 18.49 -45.31 -28.31
CA LYS A 114 17.27 -45.92 -27.74
C LYS A 114 16.97 -45.43 -26.32
N VAL A 115 17.98 -45.32 -25.46
CA VAL A 115 17.80 -44.82 -24.08
C VAL A 115 17.45 -43.33 -24.08
N LEU A 116 18.09 -42.52 -24.92
CA LEU A 116 17.77 -41.09 -25.05
C LEU A 116 16.33 -40.87 -25.52
N ASP A 117 15.84 -41.64 -26.49
CA ASP A 117 14.45 -41.57 -26.95
C ASP A 117 13.46 -41.98 -25.85
N LEU A 118 13.78 -43.02 -25.08
CA LEU A 118 12.99 -43.43 -23.93
C LEU A 118 12.91 -42.32 -22.87
N LEU A 119 14.04 -41.69 -22.54
CA LEU A 119 14.09 -40.58 -21.59
C LEU A 119 13.27 -39.38 -22.08
N LYS A 120 13.40 -39.01 -23.36
CA LYS A 120 12.61 -37.93 -23.97
C LYS A 120 11.11 -38.19 -23.85
N ASN A 121 10.66 -39.39 -24.21
CA ASN A 121 9.25 -39.75 -24.13
C ASN A 121 8.73 -39.76 -22.68
N SER A 122 9.57 -40.15 -21.71
CA SER A 122 9.22 -40.11 -20.29
C SER A 122 9.10 -38.67 -19.78
N ASP A 123 10.07 -37.82 -20.13
CA ASP A 123 10.11 -36.40 -19.77
C ASP A 123 8.91 -35.63 -20.36
N GLU A 124 8.58 -35.85 -21.63
CA GLU A 124 7.40 -35.26 -22.25
C GLU A 124 6.08 -35.66 -21.57
N LYS A 125 5.96 -36.91 -21.10
CA LYS A 125 4.80 -37.35 -20.31
C LYS A 125 4.75 -36.67 -18.95
N TYR A 126 5.90 -36.49 -18.31
CA TYR A 126 6.00 -35.77 -17.04
C TYR A 126 5.59 -34.30 -17.19
N ASN A 127 6.11 -33.60 -18.20
CA ASN A 127 5.78 -32.20 -18.47
C ASN A 127 4.28 -31.98 -18.70
N LYS A 128 3.61 -32.91 -19.40
CA LYS A 128 2.14 -32.91 -19.53
C LYS A 128 1.43 -33.09 -18.18
N LYS A 129 1.94 -33.98 -17.32
CA LYS A 129 1.35 -34.27 -16.00
C LYS A 129 1.41 -33.08 -15.04
N ILE A 130 2.45 -32.25 -15.13
CA ILE A 130 2.61 -31.08 -14.24
C ILE A 130 2.02 -29.78 -14.78
N THR A 131 1.44 -29.80 -15.99
CA THR A 131 0.93 -28.58 -16.66
C THR A 131 -0.09 -27.84 -15.80
N GLU A 132 -1.04 -28.55 -15.19
CA GLU A 132 -2.04 -27.94 -14.30
C GLU A 132 -1.40 -27.32 -13.04
N LEU A 133 -0.40 -27.97 -12.45
CA LEU A 133 0.32 -27.45 -11.29
C LEU A 133 1.12 -26.19 -11.64
N ASN A 134 1.76 -26.14 -12.81
CA ASN A 134 2.45 -24.95 -13.30
C ASN A 134 1.49 -23.77 -13.44
N GLN A 135 0.30 -24.00 -14.02
CA GLN A 135 -0.73 -22.95 -14.16
C GLN A 135 -1.19 -22.42 -12.79
N LEU A 136 -1.32 -23.29 -11.80
CA LEU A 136 -1.66 -22.88 -10.43
C LEU A 136 -0.54 -22.07 -9.78
N VAL A 137 0.72 -22.46 -9.97
CA VAL A 137 1.89 -21.71 -9.47
C VAL A 137 1.95 -20.32 -10.10
N GLU A 138 1.77 -20.21 -11.41
CA GLU A 138 1.69 -18.93 -12.12
C GLU A 138 0.54 -18.07 -11.61
N SER A 139 -0.63 -18.68 -11.38
CA SER A 139 -1.80 -18.00 -10.82
C SER A 139 -1.55 -17.47 -9.42
N ILE A 140 -0.86 -18.23 -8.55
CA ILE A 140 -0.47 -17.77 -7.21
C ILE A 140 0.42 -16.52 -7.32
N TYR A 141 1.43 -16.53 -8.19
CA TYR A 141 2.30 -15.37 -8.38
C TYR A 141 1.56 -14.16 -8.94
N GLN A 142 0.63 -14.36 -9.87
CA GLN A 142 -0.21 -13.28 -10.35
C GLN A 142 -1.05 -12.69 -9.22
N LYS A 143 -1.67 -13.53 -8.38
CA LYS A 143 -2.47 -13.05 -7.25
C LYS A 143 -1.65 -12.33 -6.20
N GLN A 144 -0.41 -12.75 -5.95
CA GLN A 144 0.50 -12.02 -5.07
C GLN A 144 0.83 -10.62 -5.60
N ARG A 145 1.04 -10.49 -6.92
CA ARG A 145 1.21 -9.17 -7.55
C ARG A 145 -0.06 -8.33 -7.44
N ASP A 146 -1.22 -8.90 -7.77
CA ASP A 146 -2.52 -8.23 -7.67
C ASP A 146 -2.72 -7.69 -6.24
N ILE A 147 -2.50 -8.53 -5.21
CA ILE A 147 -2.64 -8.15 -3.80
C ILE A 147 -1.76 -6.95 -3.45
N ARG A 148 -0.47 -6.99 -3.83
CA ARG A 148 0.46 -5.88 -3.56
C ARG A 148 0.01 -4.60 -4.26
N ASP A 149 -0.35 -4.69 -5.53
CA ASP A 149 -0.72 -3.52 -6.34
C ASP A 149 -2.03 -2.89 -5.81
N TYR A 150 -3.02 -3.70 -5.43
CA TYR A 150 -4.25 -3.22 -4.80
C TYR A 150 -4.02 -2.67 -3.38
N HIS A 151 -3.10 -3.25 -2.60
CA HIS A 151 -2.72 -2.72 -1.30
C HIS A 151 -2.07 -1.33 -1.43
N SER A 152 -1.14 -1.16 -2.37
CA SER A 152 -0.58 0.16 -2.68
C SER A 152 -1.65 1.16 -3.13
N ALA A 153 -2.58 0.74 -4.00
CA ALA A 153 -3.68 1.59 -4.44
C ALA A 153 -4.60 1.99 -3.28
N LEU A 154 -4.92 1.07 -2.37
CA LEU A 154 -5.72 1.33 -1.17
C LEU A 154 -5.07 2.41 -0.30
N LYS A 155 -3.77 2.29 -0.03
CA LYS A 155 -3.00 3.28 0.75
C LYS A 155 -3.10 4.67 0.14
N ILE A 156 -2.89 4.79 -1.16
CA ILE A 156 -2.95 6.06 -1.89
C ILE A 156 -4.39 6.64 -1.83
N VAL A 157 -5.39 5.86 -2.23
CA VAL A 157 -6.78 6.32 -2.33
C VAL A 157 -7.32 6.79 -0.99
N LEU A 158 -6.99 6.10 0.10
CA LEU A 158 -7.45 6.48 1.44
C LEU A 158 -6.74 7.71 2.00
N THR A 159 -5.54 8.02 1.54
CA THR A 159 -4.74 9.13 2.07
C THR A 159 -4.85 10.42 1.25
N ILE A 160 -5.32 10.36 -0.01
CA ILE A 160 -5.61 11.54 -0.85
C ILE A 160 -6.51 12.56 -0.12
N PRO A 161 -7.68 12.20 0.44
CA PRO A 161 -8.55 13.18 1.09
C PRO A 161 -7.91 13.85 2.31
N LEU A 162 -6.98 13.16 2.99
CA LEU A 162 -6.26 13.69 4.14
C LEU A 162 -5.28 14.78 3.72
N ILE A 163 -4.48 14.52 2.68
CA ILE A 163 -3.51 15.50 2.19
C ILE A 163 -4.20 16.68 1.49
N GLU A 164 -5.29 16.45 0.75
CA GLU A 164 -6.08 17.53 0.14
C GLU A 164 -6.70 18.45 1.20
N LYS A 165 -7.24 17.87 2.28
CA LYS A 165 -7.75 18.65 3.42
C LYS A 165 -6.64 19.48 4.05
N TYR A 166 -5.47 18.88 4.30
CA TYR A 166 -4.33 19.59 4.84
C TYR A 166 -3.89 20.74 3.94
N GLN A 167 -3.74 20.50 2.64
CA GLN A 167 -3.35 21.52 1.66
C GLN A 167 -4.34 22.69 1.65
N LYS A 168 -5.64 22.40 1.68
CA LYS A 168 -6.69 23.42 1.72
C LYS A 168 -6.64 24.24 3.01
N ASP A 169 -6.52 23.58 4.16
CA ASP A 169 -6.63 24.21 5.47
C ASP A 169 -5.34 24.95 5.88
N ASN A 170 -4.18 24.54 5.33
CA ASN A 170 -2.86 25.05 5.70
C ASN A 170 -2.17 25.84 4.57
N LEU A 171 -2.88 26.16 3.47
CA LEU A 171 -2.31 26.97 2.39
C LEU A 171 -1.86 28.34 2.93
N PRO A 172 -0.57 28.71 2.80
CA PRO A 172 -0.10 30.00 3.28
C PRO A 172 -0.79 31.17 2.58
N LYS A 173 -1.12 32.23 3.33
CA LYS A 173 -1.62 33.47 2.74
C LYS A 173 -0.54 34.09 1.85
N LYS A 174 -0.91 34.68 0.72
CA LYS A 174 0.02 35.36 -0.20
C LYS A 174 0.59 36.66 0.36
N SER A 175 -0.18 37.39 1.16
CA SER A 175 0.16 38.74 1.58
C SER A 175 1.49 38.90 2.33
N PRO A 176 1.95 37.97 3.19
CA PRO A 176 3.28 38.08 3.79
C PRO A 176 4.40 37.97 2.75
N PHE A 177 4.25 37.12 1.74
CA PHE A 177 5.23 36.97 0.66
C PHE A 177 5.27 38.22 -0.22
N GLU A 178 4.11 38.76 -0.58
CA GLU A 178 3.99 40.00 -1.34
C GLU A 178 4.64 41.17 -0.60
N LYS A 179 4.42 41.27 0.71
CA LYS A 179 5.05 42.29 1.56
C LYS A 179 6.57 42.16 1.61
N VAL A 180 7.10 40.94 1.64
CA VAL A 180 8.55 40.72 1.56
C VAL A 180 9.10 41.19 0.22
N ILE A 181 8.42 40.86 -0.89
CA ILE A 181 8.82 41.29 -2.24
C ILE A 181 8.78 42.81 -2.37
N GLU A 182 7.74 43.47 -1.85
CA GLU A 182 7.64 44.93 -1.86
C GLU A 182 8.81 45.58 -1.12
N ASN A 183 9.12 45.09 0.08
CA ASN A 183 10.28 45.58 0.86
C ASN A 183 11.61 45.37 0.12
N GLN A 184 11.78 44.23 -0.55
CA GLN A 184 12.96 43.95 -1.38
C GLN A 184 13.08 44.91 -2.55
N ASN A 185 11.97 45.22 -3.24
CA ASN A 185 11.96 46.18 -4.34
C ASN A 185 12.34 47.59 -3.88
N LEU A 186 11.80 48.04 -2.75
CA LEU A 186 12.16 49.33 -2.16
C LEU A 186 13.66 49.40 -1.81
N LEU A 187 14.21 48.32 -1.27
CA LEU A 187 15.63 48.24 -0.95
C LEU A 187 16.49 48.25 -2.21
N LEU A 188 16.09 47.53 -3.25
CA LEU A 188 16.79 47.49 -4.53
C LEU A 188 16.84 48.88 -5.18
N GLU A 189 15.73 49.61 -5.20
CA GLU A 189 15.70 50.98 -5.75
C GLU A 189 16.59 51.94 -4.94
N LYS A 190 16.64 51.79 -3.61
CA LYS A 190 17.59 52.52 -2.77
C LYS A 190 19.03 52.21 -3.14
N ILE A 191 19.38 50.93 -3.33
CA ILE A 191 20.74 50.52 -3.72
C ILE A 191 21.10 51.10 -5.08
N LYS A 192 20.24 50.94 -6.10
CA LYS A 192 20.47 51.49 -7.46
C LYS A 192 20.70 52.99 -7.43
N LYS A 193 19.87 53.74 -6.70
CA LYS A 193 20.00 55.20 -6.57
C LYS A 193 21.34 55.63 -5.96
N ASN A 194 21.89 54.84 -5.05
CA ASN A 194 23.16 55.15 -4.37
C ASN A 194 24.39 54.50 -5.03
N THR A 195 24.20 53.71 -6.10
CA THR A 195 25.31 53.10 -6.84
C THR A 195 25.78 54.08 -7.91
N PRO A 196 27.07 54.49 -7.93
CA PRO A 196 27.59 55.37 -8.98
C PRO A 196 27.41 54.75 -10.36
N LYS A 197 27.08 55.57 -11.36
CA LYS A 197 27.06 55.11 -12.75
C LYS A 197 28.49 54.77 -13.18
N TYR A 198 28.68 53.55 -13.65
CA TYR A 198 29.86 53.08 -14.37
C TYR A 198 29.49 52.85 -15.83
#